data_AF-A0AA88AEH0-F1
#
_entry.id   AF-A0AA88AEH0-F1
#
_cell.length_a   1.000
_cell.length_b   1.000
_cell.length_c   1.000
_cell.angle_alpha   90.00
_cell.angle_beta   90.00
_cell.angle_gamma   90.00
#
_symmetry.space_group_name_H-M   'P 1'
#
loop_
_entity.id
_entity.type
_entity.pdbx_description
1 polymer ?
#
loop_
_entity_poly.entity_id
_entity_poly.type
_entity_poly.pdbx_seq_one_letter_code
_entity_poly.pdbx_strand_id
1 'polypeptide(L)'
;MEIGTSANYPWPSPVGYRFSPTDAELVCYYLKNKAMNDSIEDPTNRFQELELYNFSPEQLREKYGEQKEREMYVFVKKILKHRNGTRLQRRTTSNGHWLACSRKQDIVFDGRLVGHRVNLVYRIGEGRGTKTDWLMHEYRLPDHMMLDEWILCKVYLKKHEEIKTRANAVVKPHTVPCKQECSWPFSAPATAEQSTAMISSDDEIHWQDFDYIIPPDYLSIVMDWQSKEADSVSHGHVQLQQ
;
A
#
# COMPACT_ATOMS: atom_id res chain seq x y z
N MET A 1 -12.25 -32.01 13.17
CA MET A 1 -11.50 -30.76 13.43
C MET A 1 -11.93 -29.79 12.36
N GLU A 2 -12.79 -28.86 12.74
CA GLU A 2 -13.49 -27.96 11.83
C GLU A 2 -12.53 -26.87 11.32
N ILE A 3 -12.56 -26.68 10.01
CA ILE A 3 -11.94 -25.55 9.31
C ILE A 3 -12.77 -24.30 9.60
N GLY A 4 -12.26 -23.43 10.46
CA GLY A 4 -12.85 -22.11 10.73
C GLY A 4 -12.91 -21.29 9.46
N THR A 5 -14.12 -21.08 8.98
CA THR A 5 -14.45 -20.24 7.82
C THR A 5 -14.25 -18.77 8.20
N SER A 6 -13.59 -18.05 7.29
CA SER A 6 -13.36 -16.61 7.34
C SER A 6 -14.62 -15.82 7.69
N ALA A 7 -14.49 -14.79 8.54
CA ALA A 7 -15.53 -13.80 8.76
C ALA A 7 -15.81 -13.03 7.45
N ASN A 8 -16.65 -13.59 6.60
CA ASN A 8 -17.28 -12.90 5.49
C ASN A 8 -18.53 -12.21 6.05
N TYR A 9 -18.61 -10.89 5.92
CA TYR A 9 -19.90 -10.21 6.13
C TYR A 9 -20.93 -10.79 5.13
N PRO A 10 -22.22 -10.87 5.49
CA PRO A 10 -23.21 -11.67 4.74
C PRO A 10 -23.59 -11.12 3.35
N TRP A 11 -23.01 -9.99 2.91
CA TRP A 11 -23.51 -9.22 1.78
C TRP A 11 -22.41 -8.91 0.74
N PRO A 12 -22.64 -9.21 -0.55
CA PRO A 12 -21.70 -8.87 -1.61
C PRO A 12 -21.67 -7.36 -1.85
N SER A 13 -20.47 -6.78 -1.97
CA SER A 13 -20.30 -5.35 -2.30
C SER A 13 -20.97 -4.98 -3.64
N PRO A 14 -21.48 -3.75 -3.81
CA PRO A 14 -22.10 -3.31 -5.05
C PRO A 14 -21.21 -3.54 -6.27
N VAL A 15 -21.81 -3.92 -7.39
CA VAL A 15 -21.08 -4.16 -8.65
C VAL A 15 -20.33 -2.89 -9.05
N GLY A 16 -19.00 -2.99 -9.16
CA GLY A 16 -18.12 -1.88 -9.53
C GLY A 16 -17.38 -1.24 -8.36
N TYR A 17 -17.78 -1.50 -7.11
CA TYR A 17 -16.99 -1.10 -5.95
C TYR A 17 -15.63 -1.81 -5.97
N ARG A 18 -14.57 -1.05 -5.70
CA ARG A 18 -13.22 -1.57 -5.52
C ARG A 18 -12.58 -0.88 -4.33
N PHE A 19 -11.96 -1.68 -3.48
CA PHE A 19 -11.11 -1.18 -2.43
C PHE A 19 -9.92 -0.40 -3.05
N SER A 20 -9.92 0.93 -2.89
CA SER A 20 -8.90 1.80 -3.47
C SER A 20 -8.59 2.98 -2.51
N PRO A 21 -8.07 2.69 -1.31
CA PRO A 21 -7.86 3.70 -0.28
C PRO A 21 -6.77 4.70 -0.68
N THR A 22 -6.88 5.92 -0.18
CA THR A 22 -5.87 6.97 -0.32
C THR A 22 -4.64 6.69 0.57
N ASP A 23 -3.51 7.33 0.27
CA ASP A 23 -2.31 7.20 1.12
C ASP A 23 -2.58 7.68 2.56
N ALA A 24 -3.43 8.70 2.72
CA ALA A 24 -3.83 9.21 4.03
C ALA A 24 -4.73 8.21 4.78
N GLU A 25 -5.74 7.61 4.12
CA GLU A 25 -6.57 6.57 4.74
C GLU A 25 -5.75 5.35 5.19
N LEU A 26 -4.80 4.90 4.36
CA LEU A 26 -3.90 3.79 4.70
C LEU A 26 -3.11 4.05 5.98
N VAL A 27 -2.74 5.31 6.22
CA VAL A 27 -1.93 5.70 7.37
C VAL A 27 -2.79 6.05 8.59
N CYS A 28 -3.70 7.00 8.44
CA CYS A 28 -4.49 7.59 9.51
C CYS A 28 -5.57 6.67 10.06
N TYR A 29 -6.12 5.77 9.23
CA TYR A 29 -7.13 4.82 9.66
C TYR A 29 -6.49 3.44 9.89
N TYR A 30 -6.00 2.80 8.83
CA TYR A 30 -5.60 1.39 8.90
C TYR A 30 -4.33 1.18 9.73
N LEU A 31 -3.23 1.86 9.39
CA LEU A 31 -1.95 1.67 10.10
C LEU A 31 -1.98 2.23 11.53
N LYS A 32 -2.60 3.41 11.74
CA LYS A 32 -2.78 3.99 13.08
C LYS A 32 -3.52 3.03 14.00
N ASN A 33 -4.72 2.59 13.61
CA ASN A 33 -5.55 1.73 14.46
C ASN A 33 -4.85 0.40 14.72
N LYS A 34 -4.14 -0.15 13.71
CA LYS A 34 -3.31 -1.35 13.91
C LYS A 34 -2.26 -1.14 15.01
N ALA A 35 -1.58 0.00 14.98
CA ALA A 35 -0.49 0.31 15.91
C ALA A 35 -0.99 0.61 17.33
N MET A 36 -2.18 1.19 17.46
CA MET A 36 -2.84 1.41 18.75
C MET A 36 -3.42 0.14 19.38
N ASN A 37 -3.35 -0.99 18.66
CA ASN A 37 -3.98 -2.25 19.03
C ASN A 37 -5.50 -2.11 19.20
N ASP A 38 -6.08 -1.09 18.56
CA ASP A 38 -7.52 -0.96 18.39
C ASP A 38 -7.97 -2.06 17.44
N SER A 39 -9.12 -2.66 17.74
CA SER A 39 -9.73 -3.62 16.83
C SER A 39 -10.02 -2.89 15.52
N ILE A 40 -9.25 -3.20 14.49
CA ILE A 40 -9.56 -2.75 13.15
C ILE A 40 -10.79 -3.55 12.74
N GLU A 41 -11.95 -2.92 12.72
CA GLU A 41 -13.02 -3.38 11.88
C GLU A 41 -12.52 -3.18 10.43
N ASP A 42 -11.90 -4.23 9.88
CA ASP A 42 -11.62 -4.35 8.44
C ASP A 42 -12.75 -5.18 7.82
N PRO A 43 -13.87 -4.55 7.49
CA PRO A 43 -15.01 -5.26 6.96
C PRO A 43 -14.82 -5.68 5.50
N THR A 44 -13.69 -5.29 4.90
CA THR A 44 -13.27 -5.72 3.57
C THR A 44 -12.35 -6.94 3.61
N ASN A 45 -11.84 -7.32 4.80
CA ASN A 45 -10.87 -8.39 5.01
C ASN A 45 -9.69 -8.34 4.01
N ARG A 46 -9.21 -7.13 3.72
CA ARG A 46 -8.18 -6.83 2.71
C ARG A 46 -6.77 -6.84 3.28
N PHE A 47 -6.65 -6.69 4.59
CA PHE A 47 -5.38 -6.56 5.28
C PHE A 47 -5.00 -7.89 5.95
N GLN A 48 -3.74 -8.27 5.79
CA GLN A 48 -3.19 -9.48 6.41
C GLN A 48 -1.98 -9.14 7.27
N GLU A 49 -1.82 -9.80 8.42
CA GLU A 49 -0.62 -9.70 9.24
C GLU A 49 0.37 -10.79 8.86
N LEU A 50 1.49 -10.42 8.25
CA LEU A 50 2.45 -11.39 7.72
C LEU A 50 3.90 -11.01 8.04
N GLU A 51 4.74 -12.03 8.19
CA GLU A 51 6.19 -11.87 8.11
C GLU A 51 6.63 -11.72 6.65
N LEU A 52 6.28 -10.59 6.03
CA LEU A 52 6.41 -10.34 4.59
C LEU A 52 7.81 -10.66 4.05
N TYR A 53 8.85 -10.28 4.78
CA TYR A 53 10.23 -10.44 4.33
C TYR A 53 10.71 -11.89 4.35
N ASN A 54 9.96 -12.85 4.88
CA ASN A 54 10.34 -14.26 4.81
C ASN A 54 10.05 -14.92 3.45
N PHE A 55 9.35 -14.22 2.56
CA PHE A 55 8.85 -14.76 1.28
C PHE A 55 9.30 -13.90 0.09
N SER A 56 9.38 -14.51 -1.10
CA SER A 56 9.38 -13.75 -2.35
C SER A 56 7.97 -13.21 -2.63
N PRO A 57 7.81 -12.14 -3.43
CA PRO A 57 6.47 -11.65 -3.78
C PRO A 57 5.63 -12.66 -4.58
N GLU A 58 6.28 -13.57 -5.33
CA GLU A 58 5.58 -14.68 -6.01
C GLU A 58 5.00 -15.68 -5.00
N GLN A 59 5.80 -16.06 -3.99
CA GLN A 59 5.35 -16.93 -2.90
C GLN A 59 4.25 -16.27 -2.07
N LEU A 60 4.34 -14.95 -1.83
CA LEU A 60 3.29 -14.20 -1.15
C LEU A 60 1.98 -14.26 -1.93
N ARG A 61 2.02 -14.03 -3.25
CA ARG A 61 0.82 -14.10 -4.09
C ARG A 61 0.25 -15.51 -4.17
N GLU A 62 1.09 -16.54 -4.28
CA GLU A 62 0.64 -17.93 -4.32
C GLU A 62 -0.06 -18.35 -3.01
N LYS A 63 0.51 -17.94 -1.87
CA LYS A 63 0.03 -18.37 -0.55
C LYS A 63 -1.12 -17.54 0.00
N TYR A 64 -1.13 -16.24 -0.29
CA TYR A 64 -2.01 -15.26 0.36
C TYR A 64 -2.79 -14.39 -0.61
N GLY A 65 -2.50 -14.47 -1.91
CA GLY A 65 -3.15 -13.66 -2.93
C GLY A 65 -4.54 -14.18 -3.28
N GLU A 66 -5.51 -13.29 -3.36
CA GLU A 66 -6.82 -13.60 -3.93
C GLU A 66 -6.75 -13.60 -5.47
N GLN A 67 -7.42 -14.56 -6.11
CA GLN A 67 -7.33 -14.73 -7.56
C GLN A 67 -7.78 -13.51 -8.38
N LYS A 68 -8.75 -12.74 -7.87
CA LYS A 68 -9.33 -11.58 -8.58
C LYS A 68 -8.55 -10.30 -8.34
N GLU A 69 -7.66 -10.28 -7.36
CA GLU A 69 -7.07 -9.08 -6.81
C GLU A 69 -5.63 -8.94 -7.25
N ARG A 70 -5.27 -7.72 -7.64
CA ARG A 70 -3.96 -7.42 -8.25
C ARG A 70 -2.95 -6.88 -7.25
N GLU A 71 -3.41 -6.60 -6.04
CA GLU A 71 -2.65 -5.98 -4.97
C GLU A 71 -3.06 -6.58 -3.64
N MET A 72 -2.10 -6.59 -2.72
CA MET A 72 -2.24 -7.14 -1.38
C MET A 72 -1.78 -6.09 -0.37
N TYR A 73 -2.52 -5.94 0.71
CA TYR A 73 -2.20 -5.05 1.83
C TYR A 73 -1.77 -5.89 3.02
N VAL A 74 -0.59 -5.58 3.56
CA VAL A 74 0.05 -6.41 4.58
C VAL A 74 0.56 -5.54 5.72
N PHE A 75 0.13 -5.83 6.93
CA PHE A 75 0.76 -5.33 8.15
C PHE A 75 1.98 -6.20 8.46
N VAL A 76 3.11 -5.54 8.66
CA VAL A 76 4.39 -6.18 8.93
C VAL A 76 4.97 -5.57 10.19
N LYS A 77 5.53 -6.39 11.08
CA LYS A 77 6.30 -5.88 12.21
C LYS A 77 7.57 -5.19 11.71
N LYS A 78 7.84 -4.02 12.26
CA LYS A 78 9.02 -3.22 11.98
C LYS A 78 10.26 -3.96 12.48
N ILE A 79 11.09 -4.41 11.55
CA ILE A 79 12.38 -5.03 11.86
C ILE A 79 13.49 -4.15 11.31
N LEU A 80 14.39 -3.70 12.17
CA LEU A 80 15.56 -2.91 11.78
C LEU A 80 16.68 -3.82 11.28
N LYS A 81 17.41 -3.37 10.26
CA LYS A 81 18.58 -4.09 9.73
C LYS A 81 19.70 -4.19 10.77
N HIS A 82 19.82 -3.17 11.62
CA HIS A 82 20.85 -3.06 12.65
C HIS A 82 20.19 -2.64 13.96
N ARG A 83 20.68 -3.14 15.10
CA ARG A 83 20.09 -2.94 16.44
C ARG A 83 19.78 -1.46 16.76
N ASN A 84 20.66 -0.54 16.37
CA ASN A 84 20.52 0.90 16.62
C ASN A 84 20.35 1.71 15.32
N GLY A 85 19.97 1.07 14.22
CA GLY A 85 19.82 1.72 12.92
C GLY A 85 18.40 2.22 12.68
N THR A 86 18.23 3.16 11.75
CA THR A 86 16.90 3.64 11.32
C THR A 86 16.37 2.91 10.07
N ARG A 87 17.22 2.07 9.47
CA ARG A 87 16.92 1.38 8.20
C ARG A 87 16.27 0.02 8.47
N LEU A 88 15.16 -0.24 7.80
CA LEU A 88 14.45 -1.52 7.87
C LEU A 88 15.20 -2.65 7.17
N GLN A 89 14.98 -3.85 7.69
CA GLN A 89 15.34 -5.11 7.07
C GLN A 89 14.45 -5.32 5.85
N ARG A 90 15.06 -5.43 4.67
CA ARG A 90 14.37 -5.55 3.38
C ARG A 90 14.88 -6.70 2.51
N ARG A 91 15.80 -7.50 3.03
CA ARG A 91 16.26 -8.73 2.37
C ARG A 91 15.29 -9.85 2.71
N THR A 92 14.97 -10.65 1.69
CA THR A 92 14.11 -11.82 1.83
C THR A 92 14.91 -13.09 1.99
N THR A 93 14.28 -14.12 2.56
CA THR A 93 14.89 -15.46 2.74
C THR A 93 15.15 -16.16 1.41
N SER A 94 14.35 -15.85 0.37
CA SER A 94 14.36 -16.46 -0.96
C SER A 94 15.37 -15.84 -1.94
N ASN A 95 16.59 -15.54 -1.46
CA ASN A 95 17.66 -14.92 -2.26
C ASN A 95 17.19 -13.69 -3.06
N GLY A 96 16.47 -12.78 -2.41
CA GLY A 96 16.04 -11.52 -3.01
C GLY A 96 16.00 -10.38 -2.01
N HIS A 97 15.69 -9.18 -2.49
CA HIS A 97 15.60 -8.01 -1.65
C HIS A 97 14.73 -6.91 -2.27
N TRP A 98 14.09 -6.14 -1.39
CA TRP A 98 13.38 -4.92 -1.76
C TRP A 98 14.32 -3.72 -1.72
N LEU A 99 14.33 -2.96 -2.81
CA LEU A 99 15.17 -1.76 -2.95
C LEU A 99 14.29 -0.54 -3.18
N ALA A 100 14.57 0.55 -2.46
CA ALA A 100 13.89 1.82 -2.66
C ALA A 100 14.18 2.38 -4.06
N CYS A 101 13.12 2.70 -4.81
CA CYS A 101 13.17 3.32 -6.13
C CYS A 101 13.02 4.84 -6.07
N SER A 102 12.36 5.35 -5.04
CA SER A 102 12.09 6.77 -4.85
C SER A 102 12.68 7.27 -3.54
N ARG A 103 12.82 8.60 -3.44
CA ARG A 103 13.01 9.25 -2.14
C ARG A 103 11.77 9.01 -1.26
N LYS A 104 11.96 9.10 0.06
CA LYS A 104 10.87 9.11 1.03
C LYS A 104 9.93 10.26 0.69
N GLN A 105 8.64 9.96 0.58
CA GLN A 105 7.58 10.93 0.34
C GLN A 105 6.82 11.15 1.64
N ASP A 106 6.54 12.42 1.94
CA ASP A 106 5.71 12.79 3.07
C ASP A 106 4.25 12.70 2.66
N ILE A 107 3.44 12.12 3.53
CA ILE A 107 1.99 12.05 3.39
C ILE A 107 1.46 13.15 4.30
N VAL A 108 0.90 14.18 3.67
CA VAL A 108 0.30 15.33 4.36
C VAL A 108 -1.20 15.26 4.20
N PHE A 109 -1.91 15.39 5.30
CA PHE A 109 -3.36 15.47 5.33
C PHE A 109 -3.77 16.66 6.21
N ASP A 110 -4.67 17.49 5.71
CA ASP A 110 -5.12 18.73 6.35
C ASP A 110 -3.96 19.62 6.86
N GLY A 111 -2.93 19.78 6.02
CA GLY A 111 -1.75 20.58 6.34
C GLY A 111 -0.76 19.95 7.32
N ARG A 112 -1.05 18.74 7.84
CA ARG A 112 -0.24 18.06 8.86
C ARG A 112 0.46 16.83 8.29
N LEU A 113 1.69 16.58 8.74
CA LEU A 113 2.43 15.36 8.40
C LEU A 113 1.81 14.17 9.12
N VAL A 114 1.14 13.30 8.37
CA VAL A 114 0.48 12.11 8.94
C VAL A 114 1.27 10.83 8.73
N GLY A 115 2.26 10.81 7.84
CA GLY A 115 3.16 9.67 7.67
C GLY A 115 4.09 9.78 6.48
N HIS A 116 4.71 8.65 6.14
CA HIS A 116 5.67 8.57 5.03
C HIS A 116 5.40 7.36 4.14
N ARG A 117 5.62 7.53 2.83
CA ARG A 117 5.65 6.45 1.85
C ARG A 117 7.03 6.31 1.21
N VAL A 118 7.46 5.08 1.00
CA VAL A 118 8.61 4.76 0.14
C VAL A 118 8.17 3.75 -0.92
N ASN A 119 8.56 3.96 -2.17
CA ASN A 119 8.29 3.01 -3.25
C ASN A 119 9.49 2.09 -3.43
N LEU A 120 9.25 0.79 -3.51
CA LEU A 120 10.27 -0.24 -3.62
C LEU A 120 10.03 -1.14 -4.83
N VAL A 121 11.11 -1.70 -5.34
CA VAL A 121 11.09 -2.78 -6.33
C VAL A 121 11.77 -4.01 -5.77
N TYR A 122 11.23 -5.19 -6.08
CA TYR A 122 11.89 -6.43 -5.74
C TYR A 122 12.97 -6.79 -6.76
N ARG A 123 14.12 -7.24 -6.25
CA ARG A 123 15.22 -7.76 -7.06
C ARG A 123 15.59 -9.17 -6.59
N ILE A 124 15.87 -10.05 -7.54
CA ILE A 124 16.31 -11.42 -7.29
C ILE A 124 17.84 -11.48 -7.38
N GLY A 125 18.46 -12.18 -6.42
CA GLY A 125 19.90 -12.30 -6.28
C GLY A 125 20.53 -11.24 -5.37
N GLU A 126 21.85 -11.32 -5.24
CA GLU A 126 22.63 -10.43 -4.39
C GLU A 126 23.10 -9.16 -5.13
N GLY A 127 23.45 -8.11 -4.38
CA GLY A 127 24.01 -6.88 -4.94
C GLY A 127 23.07 -6.19 -5.94
N ARG A 128 23.50 -6.07 -7.21
CA ARG A 128 22.72 -5.47 -8.30
C ARG A 128 21.84 -6.49 -9.03
N GLY A 129 21.26 -7.44 -8.31
CA GLY A 129 20.44 -8.53 -8.84
C GLY A 129 19.35 -8.10 -9.83
N THR A 130 18.71 -9.08 -10.46
CA THR A 130 17.74 -8.88 -11.54
C THR A 130 16.50 -8.16 -11.04
N LYS A 131 16.16 -7.02 -11.67
CA LYS A 131 14.93 -6.27 -11.38
C LYS A 131 13.71 -7.07 -11.83
N THR A 132 12.69 -7.13 -10.99
CA THR A 132 11.40 -7.73 -11.31
C THR A 132 10.32 -6.66 -11.49
N ASP A 133 9.12 -7.08 -11.90
CA ASP A 133 7.93 -6.23 -12.00
C ASP A 133 7.14 -6.11 -10.69
N TRP A 134 7.63 -6.73 -9.62
CA TRP A 134 7.03 -6.62 -8.31
C TRP A 134 7.39 -5.29 -7.64
N LEU A 135 6.36 -4.57 -7.25
CA LEU A 135 6.43 -3.27 -6.61
C LEU A 135 5.82 -3.33 -5.21
N MET A 136 6.32 -2.47 -4.34
CA MET A 136 5.79 -2.29 -2.99
C MET A 136 5.75 -0.81 -2.64
N HIS A 137 4.66 -0.39 -2.00
CA HIS A 137 4.65 0.85 -1.22
C HIS A 137 4.76 0.49 0.26
N GLU A 138 5.77 1.04 0.93
CA GLU A 138 5.99 0.92 2.37
C GLU A 138 5.50 2.20 3.04
N TYR A 139 4.45 2.08 3.85
CA TYR A 139 3.83 3.16 4.62
C TYR A 139 4.26 3.08 6.08
N ARG A 140 4.57 4.24 6.67
CA ARG A 140 5.04 4.36 8.05
C ARG A 140 4.38 5.55 8.74
N LEU A 141 4.10 5.38 10.03
CA LEU A 141 3.74 6.48 10.91
C LEU A 141 4.94 7.43 11.09
N PRO A 142 4.70 8.71 11.41
CA PRO A 142 5.71 9.67 11.82
C PRO A 142 6.55 9.17 13.01
N ASP A 143 7.84 9.46 12.99
CA ASP A 143 8.80 8.95 14.00
C ASP A 143 8.50 9.46 15.43
N HIS A 144 7.78 10.58 15.58
CA HIS A 144 7.45 11.17 16.89
C HIS A 144 6.32 10.44 17.63
N MET A 145 5.62 9.50 16.98
CA MET A 145 4.39 8.93 17.52
C MET A 145 4.59 7.72 18.42
N MET A 146 5.82 7.22 18.62
CA MET A 146 6.17 6.06 19.48
C MET A 146 5.37 4.76 19.24
N LEU A 147 4.50 4.73 18.23
CA LEU A 147 3.63 3.63 17.82
C LEU A 147 4.15 2.96 16.53
N ASP A 148 5.44 3.12 16.23
CA ASP A 148 6.05 2.73 14.97
C ASP A 148 6.41 1.23 14.88
N GLU A 149 5.83 0.36 15.74
CA GLU A 149 6.08 -1.08 15.70
C GLU A 149 5.56 -1.72 14.40
N TRP A 150 4.53 -1.15 13.77
CA TRP A 150 3.94 -1.70 12.54
C TRP A 150 4.27 -0.85 11.32
N ILE A 151 4.44 -1.51 10.18
CA ILE A 151 4.47 -0.90 8.86
C ILE A 151 3.36 -1.51 8.01
N LEU A 152 2.82 -0.72 7.09
CA LEU A 152 1.83 -1.19 6.12
C LEU A 152 2.48 -1.27 4.75
N CYS A 153 2.41 -2.44 4.12
CA CYS A 153 2.96 -2.71 2.81
C CYS A 153 1.85 -2.99 1.81
N LYS A 154 1.79 -2.23 0.72
CA LYS A 154 0.98 -2.55 -0.46
C LYS A 154 1.88 -3.21 -1.50
N VAL A 155 1.71 -4.51 -1.75
CA VAL A 155 2.49 -5.28 -2.73
C VAL A 155 1.66 -5.55 -3.98
N TYR A 156 2.21 -5.29 -5.16
CA TYR A 156 1.48 -5.45 -6.42
C TYR A 156 2.42 -5.69 -7.60
N LEU A 157 1.87 -6.24 -8.67
CA LEU A 157 2.59 -6.44 -9.93
C LEU A 157 2.39 -5.21 -10.83
N LYS A 158 3.49 -4.70 -11.40
CA LYS A 158 3.41 -3.65 -12.42
C LYS A 158 2.57 -4.14 -13.59
N LYS A 159 1.58 -3.37 -14.02
CA LYS A 159 0.85 -3.65 -15.25
C LYS A 159 1.80 -3.47 -16.43
N HIS A 160 1.96 -4.50 -17.24
CA HIS A 160 2.46 -4.32 -18.59
C HIS A 160 1.33 -3.64 -19.38
N GLU A 161 1.53 -2.38 -19.77
CA GLU A 161 0.80 -1.88 -20.92
C GLU A 161 1.28 -2.71 -22.12
N GLU A 162 0.38 -3.42 -22.77
CA GLU A 162 0.66 -4.04 -24.05
C GLU A 162 1.14 -2.92 -24.97
N ILE A 163 2.44 -2.92 -25.29
CA ILE A 163 2.96 -2.09 -26.37
C ILE A 163 2.18 -2.53 -27.60
N LYS A 164 1.21 -1.72 -28.04
CA LYS A 164 0.62 -1.87 -29.36
C LYS A 164 1.78 -1.73 -30.35
N THR A 165 2.29 -2.85 -30.83
CA THR A 165 3.35 -2.92 -31.82
C THR A 165 2.90 -2.12 -33.04
N ARG A 166 3.39 -0.89 -33.20
CA ARG A 166 3.40 -0.24 -34.51
C ARG A 166 4.48 -0.93 -35.34
N ALA A 167 4.18 -2.13 -35.81
CA ALA A 167 4.97 -2.80 -36.82
C ALA A 167 4.78 -2.04 -38.15
N ASN A 168 5.75 -1.18 -38.48
CA ASN A 168 6.36 -1.04 -39.81
C ASN A 168 7.13 0.28 -39.90
N ALA A 169 8.43 0.22 -39.69
CA ALA A 169 9.39 1.04 -40.40
C ALA A 169 10.67 0.21 -40.57
N VAL A 170 10.83 -0.37 -41.75
CA VAL A 170 12.08 -0.98 -42.20
C VAL A 170 13.13 0.13 -42.25
N VAL A 171 14.12 0.07 -41.37
CA VAL A 171 15.37 0.83 -41.53
C VAL A 171 16.52 -0.18 -41.50
N LYS A 172 17.31 -0.15 -42.58
CA LYS A 172 18.45 -1.01 -42.87
C LYS A 172 19.59 -0.85 -41.85
N PRO A 173 20.47 -1.85 -41.69
CA PRO A 173 21.45 -1.86 -40.60
C PRO A 173 22.58 -0.87 -40.87
N HIS A 174 22.91 -0.06 -39.87
CA HIS A 174 24.20 0.62 -39.77
C HIS A 174 24.88 0.16 -38.49
N THR A 175 25.99 -0.53 -38.68
CA THR A 175 26.90 -1.03 -37.65
C THR A 175 27.80 0.10 -37.18
N VAL A 176 27.71 0.48 -35.90
CA VAL A 176 28.82 1.05 -35.11
C VAL A 176 28.50 0.91 -33.60
N PRO A 177 29.51 0.85 -32.71
CA PRO A 177 29.56 -0.14 -31.64
C PRO A 177 29.09 0.39 -30.27
N CYS A 178 28.70 -0.56 -29.42
CA CYS A 178 28.47 -0.41 -28.00
C CYS A 178 29.71 0.13 -27.27
N LYS A 179 29.62 1.37 -26.76
CA LYS A 179 30.24 1.84 -25.50
C LYS A 179 29.48 3.08 -25.01
N GLN A 180 28.61 2.95 -24.01
CA GLN A 180 28.71 3.73 -22.78
C GLN A 180 27.62 3.34 -21.78
N GLU A 181 28.13 3.04 -20.60
CA GLU A 181 27.42 2.71 -19.37
C GLU A 181 26.44 3.82 -19.01
N CYS A 182 25.21 3.47 -18.63
CA CYS A 182 24.33 4.40 -17.93
C CYS A 182 24.81 4.55 -16.48
N SER A 183 25.90 5.30 -16.32
CA SER A 183 26.30 5.91 -15.06
C SER A 183 25.41 7.12 -14.83
N TRP A 184 24.44 6.98 -13.93
CA TRP A 184 23.72 8.16 -13.43
C TRP A 184 24.71 9.01 -12.62
N PRO A 185 24.91 10.30 -12.93
CA PRO A 185 25.82 11.14 -12.17
C PRO A 185 25.22 11.37 -10.77
N PHE A 186 25.99 10.97 -9.76
CA PHE A 186 25.79 11.38 -8.39
C PHE A 186 26.26 12.84 -8.29
N SER A 187 25.40 13.79 -8.69
CA SER A 187 25.63 15.20 -8.38
C SER A 187 25.17 15.45 -6.94
N ALA A 188 26.13 15.66 -6.05
CA ALA A 188 25.87 16.22 -4.73
C ALA A 188 25.21 17.61 -4.91
N PRO A 189 24.10 17.94 -4.21
CA PRO A 189 23.59 19.29 -4.24
C PRO A 189 24.53 20.19 -3.44
N ALA A 190 24.97 21.27 -4.09
CA ALA A 190 25.45 22.47 -3.43
C ALA A 190 24.39 22.96 -2.44
N THR A 191 24.87 23.55 -1.35
CA THR A 191 24.13 24.22 -0.29
C THR A 191 23.05 25.13 -0.89
N ALA A 192 21.81 24.67 -0.88
CA ALA A 192 20.63 25.48 -1.15
C ALA A 192 20.02 25.81 0.21
N GLU A 193 19.97 27.10 0.53
CA GLU A 193 19.36 27.63 1.73
C GLU A 193 17.94 27.09 1.88
N GLN A 194 17.66 26.64 3.10
CA GLN A 194 16.36 26.14 3.51
C GLN A 194 15.34 27.27 3.43
N SER A 195 14.47 27.26 2.42
CA SER A 195 13.14 27.85 2.58
C SER A 195 12.26 26.84 3.31
N THR A 196 12.54 26.65 4.61
CA THR A 196 11.58 26.09 5.54
C THR A 196 10.50 27.15 5.73
N ALA A 197 9.34 26.98 5.10
CA ALA A 197 8.15 27.61 5.64
C ALA A 197 8.04 27.16 7.09
N MET A 198 8.08 28.12 8.01
CA MET A 198 7.98 27.90 9.45
C MET A 198 6.66 27.17 9.72
N ILE A 199 6.70 25.84 9.79
CA ILE A 199 5.61 25.07 10.39
C ILE A 199 5.81 25.29 11.89
N SER A 200 4.88 26.04 12.48
CA SER A 200 4.73 26.25 13.91
C SER A 200 5.07 24.97 14.67
N SER A 201 6.06 25.05 15.56
CA SER A 201 6.56 23.93 16.35
C SER A 201 5.66 23.56 17.55
N ASP A 202 4.50 24.19 17.68
CA ASP A 202 3.74 24.20 18.94
C ASP A 202 2.34 23.56 18.84
N ASP A 203 1.99 22.91 17.73
CA ASP A 203 0.79 22.08 17.66
C ASP A 203 1.18 20.62 17.91
N GLU A 204 1.13 20.19 19.18
CA GLU A 204 1.18 18.76 19.52
C GLU A 204 0.07 18.04 18.75
N ILE A 205 0.47 17.24 17.76
CA ILE A 205 -0.45 16.47 16.94
C ILE A 205 -1.13 15.42 17.83
N HIS A 206 -2.39 15.65 18.17
CA HIS A 206 -3.19 14.70 18.92
C HIS A 206 -3.99 13.82 17.97
N TRP A 207 -3.99 12.51 18.20
CA TRP A 207 -4.62 11.55 17.29
C TRP A 207 -6.13 11.72 17.10
N GLN A 208 -6.78 12.33 18.10
CA GLN A 208 -8.20 12.68 18.05
C GLN A 208 -8.50 13.65 16.90
N ASP A 209 -7.49 14.41 16.45
CA ASP A 209 -7.58 15.30 15.30
C ASP A 209 -7.58 14.55 13.96
N PHE A 210 -7.49 13.23 13.94
CA PHE A 210 -7.59 12.40 12.73
C PHE A 210 -8.61 11.27 12.86
N ASP A 211 -9.35 11.21 13.96
CA ASP A 211 -10.39 10.19 14.16
C ASP A 211 -11.59 10.37 13.20
N TYR A 212 -11.71 11.53 12.56
CA TYR A 212 -12.66 11.77 11.48
C TYR A 212 -12.18 11.25 10.11
N ILE A 213 -10.93 10.80 9.97
CA ILE A 213 -10.44 10.11 8.77
C ILE A 213 -10.89 8.67 8.87
N ILE A 214 -12.19 8.47 8.68
CA ILE A 214 -12.80 7.18 8.40
C ILE A 214 -12.84 7.08 6.88
N PRO A 215 -12.41 5.96 6.26
CA PRO A 215 -12.59 5.73 4.82
C PRO A 215 -14.04 6.10 4.46
N PRO A 216 -14.28 7.12 3.61
CA PRO A 216 -15.59 7.77 3.45
C PRO A 216 -16.76 6.87 2.97
N ASP A 217 -16.58 5.56 2.88
CA ASP A 217 -17.33 4.76 1.92
C ASP A 217 -17.85 3.45 2.50
N TYR A 218 -17.21 2.79 3.47
CA TYR A 218 -17.70 1.44 3.82
C TYR A 218 -19.00 1.49 4.62
N LEU A 219 -19.02 2.23 5.72
CA LEU A 219 -20.23 2.36 6.54
C LEU A 219 -21.33 3.14 5.81
N SER A 220 -20.98 4.16 5.02
CA SER A 220 -21.96 4.91 4.23
C SER A 220 -22.53 4.09 3.07
N ILE A 221 -21.72 3.29 2.35
CA ILE A 221 -22.21 2.36 1.31
C ILE A 221 -23.06 1.26 1.94
N VAL A 222 -22.64 0.70 3.08
CA VAL A 222 -23.42 -0.34 3.78
C VAL A 222 -24.75 0.23 4.28
N MET A 223 -24.76 1.44 4.86
CA MET A 223 -25.97 2.08 5.36
C MET A 223 -26.90 2.56 4.23
N ASP A 224 -26.36 3.10 3.13
CA ASP A 224 -27.12 3.50 1.94
C ASP A 224 -27.73 2.27 1.22
N TRP A 225 -26.99 1.16 1.17
CA TRP A 225 -27.51 -0.11 0.65
C TRP A 225 -28.61 -0.70 1.55
N GLN A 226 -28.41 -0.72 2.87
CA GLN A 226 -29.43 -1.16 3.83
C GLN A 226 -30.71 -0.32 3.76
N SER A 227 -30.58 1.00 3.56
CA SER A 227 -31.73 1.90 3.40
C SER A 227 -32.51 1.57 2.13
N LYS A 228 -31.83 1.31 1.01
CA LYS A 228 -32.47 0.96 -0.28
C LYS A 228 -33.13 -0.42 -0.26
N GLU A 229 -32.62 -1.37 0.51
CA GLU A 229 -33.21 -2.70 0.68
C GLU A 229 -34.43 -2.68 1.62
N ALA A 230 -34.44 -1.82 2.64
CA ALA A 230 -35.61 -1.60 3.49
C ALA A 230 -36.79 -0.99 2.70
N ASP A 231 -36.49 -0.13 1.72
CA ASP A 231 -37.48 0.46 0.83
C ASP A 231 -38.04 -0.54 -0.20
N SER A 232 -37.24 -1.52 -0.64
CA SER A 232 -37.70 -2.56 -1.58
C SER A 232 -38.59 -3.61 -0.92
N VAL A 233 -38.35 -3.94 0.37
CA VAL A 233 -39.19 -4.85 1.16
C VAL A 233 -40.53 -4.20 1.54
N SER A 234 -40.58 -2.89 1.77
CA SER A 234 -41.83 -2.17 2.08
C SER A 234 -42.75 -2.00 0.87
N HIS A 235 -42.21 -1.97 -0.35
CA HIS A 235 -42.99 -1.87 -1.59
C HIS A 235 -43.42 -3.24 -2.18
N GLY A 236 -42.88 -4.35 -1.64
CA GLY A 236 -43.23 -5.72 -2.06
C GLY A 236 -44.48 -6.32 -1.39
N HIS A 237 -45.10 -5.62 -0.44
CA HIS A 237 -46.28 -6.12 0.30
C HIS A 237 -47.57 -5.36 -0.04
N VAL A 238 -47.79 -5.02 -1.31
CA VAL A 238 -49.11 -4.60 -1.81
C VAL A 238 -49.35 -5.16 -3.21
N GLN A 239 -49.51 -6.48 -3.31
CA GLN A 239 -50.43 -7.12 -4.28
C GLN A 239 -50.37 -8.64 -4.11
N LEU A 240 -51.37 -9.19 -3.41
CA LEU A 240 -52.05 -10.47 -3.69
C LEU A 240 -53.03 -10.75 -2.56
N GLN A 241 -54.19 -10.08 -2.61
CA GLN A 241 -55.46 -10.65 -2.13
C GLN A 241 -56.51 -10.28 -3.18
N GLN A 242 -56.78 -11.22 -4.07
CA GLN A 242 -58.11 -11.47 -4.62
C GLN A 242 -58.79 -12.50 -3.73
#